data_AF-A0A502ESK1-F1
#
_entry.id   AF-A0A502ESK1-F1
#
_cell.length_a   1.000
_cell.length_b   1.000
_cell.length_c   1.000
_cell.angle_alpha   90.00
_cell.angle_beta   90.00
_cell.angle_gamma   90.00
#
_symmetry.space_group_name_H-M   'P 1'
#
loop_
_entity.id
_entity.type
_entity.pdbx_description
1 polymer ?
#
loop_
_entity_poly.entity_id
_entity_poly.type
_entity_poly.pdbx_seq_one_letter_code
_entity_poly.pdbx_strand_id
1 'polypeptide(L)'
;MAQFLNPRERRACLTALAELSTYGAKGIITSRPNYFTEKEEFTVFEALYENLKKNKIYMGKSDKEYIEKELAVDSLLERHVLNRFERALKDLSPAQTEALVSRKLQGDDEGKLLILSMLRRIFRDELSGERTSLSGKPVIISYLLELVDDLRLNKEGLDDVLTEWSVYKMIVDRLMLRDQQRAEIDPIKRRSILRKLAIQLSHKDKVVADEQVFHSIIEKDFRSELRRLPLDERAHRRQQIFEDLRSSSTLSRSTGNNGSVWVFSHNSLREFLSVEAYVESIYHNTFENSVTPISDAMRVFAASMPKQEFEKTAIALQSIWSNRRQKPVVGKYLSLLWHGFFEEENATLLLRILEETATGISIDGVKLEGISFSNVPTSLINAEESDLAGVNFSEMIVCNSNFVSSVMDSCSFRDSDLTGAKFSNSLIYECDFSNTIVRNAEFYDLEEGSSFLVVDGKSSRVVTGKDALGYLTHMGAKTSAVDSIYVYQYHRYFPIAEKIAERLVSNRNNQYLGLTQRGEARQNPDFARAFVELLKSNGLVALDKNKLVALVGDGRDVLNDMIGRRAMSSSIAQFFRENG
;
A
#
# COMPACT_ATOMS: atom_id res chain seq x y z
N MET A 1 -43.80 -30.20 14.94
CA MET A 1 -44.24 -31.60 14.71
C MET A 1 -43.17 -32.61 15.07
N ALA A 2 -41.91 -32.50 14.62
CA ALA A 2 -40.85 -33.47 14.93
C ALA A 2 -40.57 -33.69 16.44
N GLN A 3 -40.74 -32.65 17.27
CA GLN A 3 -40.51 -32.71 18.72
C GLN A 3 -41.49 -33.63 19.47
N PHE A 4 -42.63 -33.98 18.85
CA PHE A 4 -43.66 -34.84 19.43
C PHE A 4 -43.61 -36.29 18.91
N LEU A 5 -42.69 -36.58 17.98
CA LEU A 5 -42.48 -37.94 17.46
C LEU A 5 -41.55 -38.73 18.38
N ASN A 6 -41.79 -40.03 18.51
CA ASN A 6 -40.89 -40.87 19.27
C ASN A 6 -39.53 -41.02 18.53
N PRO A 7 -38.45 -41.41 19.23
CA PRO A 7 -37.11 -41.46 18.62
C PRO A 7 -37.00 -42.41 17.43
N ARG A 8 -37.83 -43.45 17.36
CA ARG A 8 -37.88 -44.40 16.24
C ARG A 8 -38.55 -43.79 15.01
N GLU A 9 -39.68 -43.14 15.19
CA GLU A 9 -40.41 -42.42 14.14
C GLU A 9 -39.59 -41.25 13.58
N ARG A 10 -38.89 -40.51 14.45
CA ARG A 10 -37.95 -39.47 14.00
C ARG A 10 -36.83 -40.04 13.14
N ARG A 11 -36.22 -41.15 13.56
CA ARG A 11 -35.18 -41.82 12.76
C ARG A 11 -35.74 -42.29 11.42
N ALA A 12 -36.91 -42.92 11.39
CA ALA A 12 -37.55 -43.35 10.15
C ALA A 12 -37.87 -42.18 9.21
N CYS A 13 -38.37 -41.05 9.74
CA CYS A 13 -38.59 -39.83 8.96
C CYS A 13 -37.29 -39.22 8.43
N LEU A 14 -36.22 -39.22 9.23
CA LEU A 14 -34.90 -38.73 8.81
C LEU A 14 -34.28 -39.61 7.72
N THR A 15 -34.41 -40.93 7.83
CA THR A 15 -33.99 -41.87 6.78
C THR A 15 -34.79 -41.65 5.50
N ALA A 16 -36.12 -41.52 5.60
CA ALA A 16 -36.98 -41.26 4.44
C ALA A 16 -36.68 -39.89 3.79
N LEU A 17 -36.38 -38.85 4.58
CA LEU A 17 -35.98 -37.54 4.06
C LEU A 17 -34.63 -37.60 3.33
N ALA A 18 -33.65 -38.30 3.90
CA ALA A 18 -32.36 -38.53 3.25
C ALA A 18 -32.53 -39.31 1.93
N GLU A 19 -33.38 -40.34 1.90
CA GLU A 19 -33.72 -41.09 0.69
C GLU A 19 -34.44 -40.24 -0.36
N LEU A 20 -35.38 -39.37 0.03
CA LEU A 20 -36.10 -38.46 -0.86
C LEU A 20 -35.21 -37.37 -1.48
N SER A 21 -34.05 -37.08 -0.88
CA SER A 21 -33.06 -36.12 -1.42
C SER A 21 -32.16 -36.69 -2.51
N THR A 22 -32.48 -37.88 -3.03
CA THR A 22 -31.77 -38.55 -4.15
C THR A 22 -31.63 -37.70 -5.41
N TYR A 23 -32.47 -36.68 -5.60
CA TYR A 23 -32.41 -35.74 -6.74
C TYR A 23 -31.81 -34.35 -6.38
N GLY A 24 -31.25 -34.18 -5.18
CA GLY A 24 -30.53 -32.97 -4.78
C GLY A 24 -30.71 -32.59 -3.31
N ALA A 25 -29.60 -32.25 -2.64
CA ALA A 25 -29.53 -31.91 -1.21
C ALA A 25 -30.08 -30.52 -0.83
N LYS A 26 -30.92 -29.89 -1.66
CA LYS A 26 -31.44 -28.53 -1.40
C LYS A 26 -32.68 -28.50 -0.52
N GLY A 27 -33.43 -29.60 -0.41
CA GLY A 27 -34.75 -29.60 0.24
C GLY A 27 -34.76 -29.76 1.76
N ILE A 28 -33.75 -30.39 2.36
CA ILE A 28 -33.87 -30.91 3.74
C ILE A 28 -33.66 -29.83 4.82
N ILE A 29 -32.81 -28.82 4.59
CA ILE A 29 -32.22 -28.03 5.70
C ILE A 29 -32.75 -26.59 5.79
N THR A 30 -33.72 -26.20 4.94
CA THR A 30 -34.30 -24.85 4.96
C THR A 30 -35.26 -24.59 6.13
N SER A 31 -35.59 -25.61 6.94
CA SER A 31 -36.45 -25.45 8.11
C SER A 31 -35.64 -25.33 9.41
N ARG A 32 -35.51 -24.08 9.89
CA ARG A 32 -35.06 -23.59 11.22
C ARG A 32 -34.18 -24.53 12.08
N PRO A 33 -32.99 -24.09 12.54
CA PRO A 33 -31.90 -24.90 13.09
C PRO A 33 -32.09 -25.51 14.51
N ASN A 34 -33.34 -25.66 14.99
CA ASN A 34 -33.65 -26.07 16.38
C ASN A 34 -34.57 -27.33 16.47
N TYR A 35 -34.74 -28.10 15.38
CA TYR A 35 -35.65 -29.26 15.38
C TYR A 35 -34.99 -30.60 15.75
N PHE A 36 -33.66 -30.70 15.65
CA PHE A 36 -32.89 -31.93 15.92
C PHE A 36 -31.74 -31.64 16.89
N THR A 37 -31.35 -32.63 17.69
CA THR A 37 -30.15 -32.55 18.54
C THR A 37 -28.89 -32.75 17.69
N GLU A 38 -27.72 -32.29 18.18
CA GLU A 38 -26.43 -32.44 17.47
C GLU A 38 -26.16 -33.88 17.06
N LYS A 39 -26.49 -34.83 17.94
CA LYS A 39 -26.33 -36.27 17.69
C LYS A 39 -27.23 -36.76 16.56
N GLU A 40 -28.44 -36.23 16.44
CA GLU A 40 -29.40 -36.59 15.40
C GLU A 40 -29.02 -35.95 14.05
N GLU A 41 -28.57 -34.69 14.04
CA GLU A 41 -28.05 -34.03 12.83
C GLU A 41 -26.83 -34.78 12.28
N PHE A 42 -25.90 -35.18 13.15
CA PHE A 42 -24.75 -35.99 12.77
C PHE A 42 -25.15 -37.34 12.17
N THR A 43 -26.22 -37.96 12.70
CA THR A 43 -26.76 -39.22 12.16
C THR A 43 -27.30 -39.04 10.73
N VAL A 44 -27.84 -37.86 10.39
CA VAL A 44 -28.30 -37.55 9.02
C VAL A 44 -27.12 -37.44 8.07
N PHE A 45 -26.04 -36.76 8.48
CA PHE A 45 -24.82 -36.66 7.67
C PHE A 45 -24.14 -38.03 7.49
N GLU A 46 -24.08 -38.86 8.55
CA GLU A 46 -23.60 -40.24 8.45
C GLU A 46 -24.42 -41.06 7.44
N ALA A 47 -25.76 -40.94 7.48
CA ALA A 47 -26.64 -41.64 6.54
C ALA A 47 -26.43 -41.18 5.08
N LEU A 48 -26.22 -39.87 4.86
CA LEU A 48 -25.91 -39.32 3.53
C LEU A 48 -24.56 -39.83 3.02
N TYR A 49 -23.54 -39.89 3.90
CA TYR A 49 -22.21 -40.40 3.58
C TYR A 49 -22.17 -41.91 3.33
N GLU A 50 -22.89 -42.69 4.13
CA GLU A 50 -23.10 -44.14 3.93
C GLU A 50 -23.75 -44.42 2.57
N ASN A 51 -24.73 -43.61 2.18
CA ASN A 51 -25.42 -43.77 0.91
C ASN A 51 -24.52 -43.39 -0.28
N LEU A 52 -23.76 -42.28 -0.17
CA LEU A 52 -22.70 -41.94 -1.13
C LEU A 52 -21.70 -43.10 -1.27
N LYS A 53 -21.17 -43.62 -0.15
CA LYS A 53 -20.26 -44.78 -0.15
C LYS A 53 -20.84 -46.04 -0.78
N LYS A 54 -22.12 -46.35 -0.57
CA LYS A 54 -22.80 -47.49 -1.20
C LYS A 54 -22.97 -47.30 -2.71
N ASN A 55 -23.26 -46.07 -3.16
CA ASN A 55 -23.35 -45.74 -4.59
C ASN A 55 -21.99 -45.70 -5.29
N LYS A 56 -20.89 -45.52 -4.54
CA LYS A 56 -19.50 -45.59 -5.04
C LYS A 56 -19.15 -46.96 -5.65
N ILE A 57 -19.87 -48.03 -5.30
CA ILE A 57 -19.57 -49.40 -5.72
C ILE A 57 -20.21 -49.76 -7.08
N TYR A 58 -21.17 -48.96 -7.58
CA TYR A 58 -21.99 -49.34 -8.75
C TYR A 58 -21.78 -48.53 -10.03
N MET A 59 -20.92 -47.52 -10.08
CA MET A 59 -20.69 -46.78 -11.34
C MET A 59 -19.23 -46.39 -11.56
N GLY A 60 -18.68 -46.82 -12.69
CA GLY A 60 -17.49 -46.24 -13.30
C GLY A 60 -17.89 -45.29 -14.44
N LYS A 61 -17.26 -44.10 -14.47
CA LYS A 61 -17.30 -43.02 -15.49
C LYS A 61 -18.11 -41.73 -15.22
N SER A 62 -18.43 -41.36 -13.98
CA SER A 62 -18.85 -39.98 -13.65
C SER A 62 -18.34 -39.45 -12.31
N ASP A 63 -17.03 -39.57 -12.05
CA ASP A 63 -16.40 -39.14 -10.79
C ASP A 63 -16.66 -37.65 -10.45
N LYS A 64 -16.88 -36.80 -11.46
CA LYS A 64 -17.07 -35.35 -11.26
C LYS A 64 -18.33 -34.99 -10.51
N GLU A 65 -19.45 -35.66 -10.81
CA GLU A 65 -20.75 -35.36 -10.18
C GLU A 65 -20.83 -35.92 -8.75
N TYR A 66 -20.08 -36.99 -8.49
CA TYR A 66 -19.94 -37.55 -7.14
C TYR A 66 -19.06 -36.66 -6.26
N ILE A 67 -17.93 -36.17 -6.80
CA ILE A 67 -17.06 -35.21 -6.11
C ILE A 67 -17.81 -33.91 -5.80
N GLU A 68 -18.61 -33.39 -6.73
CA GLU A 68 -19.43 -32.20 -6.48
C GLU A 68 -20.48 -32.43 -5.37
N LYS A 69 -21.07 -33.63 -5.29
CA LYS A 69 -22.01 -33.98 -4.22
C LYS A 69 -21.32 -34.16 -2.87
N GLU A 70 -20.14 -34.77 -2.83
CA GLU A 70 -19.31 -34.92 -1.62
C GLU A 70 -18.86 -33.53 -1.10
N LEU A 71 -18.36 -32.66 -1.99
CA LEU A 71 -18.01 -31.27 -1.66
C LEU A 71 -19.21 -30.45 -1.15
N ALA A 72 -20.41 -30.67 -1.69
CA ALA A 72 -21.61 -29.99 -1.22
C ALA A 72 -22.01 -30.44 0.20
N VAL A 73 -21.86 -31.73 0.51
CA VAL A 73 -22.11 -32.27 1.87
C VAL A 73 -21.06 -31.73 2.85
N ASP A 74 -19.79 -31.67 2.46
CA ASP A 74 -18.71 -31.09 3.28
C ASP A 74 -18.93 -29.60 3.55
N SER A 75 -19.27 -28.81 2.52
CA SER A 75 -19.58 -27.38 2.67
C SER A 75 -20.78 -27.15 3.61
N LEU A 76 -21.77 -28.04 3.59
CA LEU A 76 -22.92 -27.97 4.50
C LEU A 76 -22.51 -28.26 5.95
N LEU A 77 -21.65 -29.25 6.18
CA LEU A 77 -21.14 -29.64 7.49
C LEU A 77 -20.26 -28.53 8.10
N GLU A 78 -19.41 -27.92 7.27
CA GLU A 78 -18.58 -26.79 7.66
C GLU A 78 -19.44 -25.56 8.06
N ARG A 79 -20.46 -25.24 7.25
CA ARG A 79 -21.34 -24.10 7.52
C ARG A 79 -22.26 -24.29 8.73
N HIS A 80 -22.76 -25.50 9.00
CA HIS A 80 -23.84 -25.72 9.98
C HIS A 80 -23.41 -26.39 11.28
N VAL A 81 -22.29 -27.14 11.27
CA VAL A 81 -21.78 -27.86 12.45
C VAL A 81 -20.50 -27.22 12.97
N LEU A 82 -19.50 -27.00 12.11
CA LEU A 82 -18.20 -26.46 12.54
C LEU A 82 -18.29 -24.97 12.88
N ASN A 83 -18.93 -24.16 12.02
CA ASN A 83 -19.10 -22.72 12.26
C ASN A 83 -20.29 -22.37 13.17
N ARG A 84 -20.89 -23.34 13.88
CA ARG A 84 -22.09 -23.11 14.72
C ARG A 84 -21.78 -22.27 15.97
N PHE A 85 -20.55 -22.34 16.48
CA PHE A 85 -20.06 -21.53 17.61
C PHE A 85 -19.62 -20.12 17.20
N GLU A 86 -19.39 -19.90 15.91
CA GLU A 86 -19.10 -18.58 15.32
C GLU A 86 -20.30 -18.07 14.52
N ARG A 87 -21.48 -18.03 15.14
CA ARG A 87 -22.48 -17.03 14.72
C ARG A 87 -21.98 -15.65 15.12
N ALA A 88 -20.92 -15.19 14.46
CA ALA A 88 -20.68 -13.77 14.30
C ALA A 88 -21.97 -13.20 13.73
N LEU A 89 -22.66 -12.37 14.50
CA LEU A 89 -23.71 -11.50 13.98
C LEU A 89 -23.08 -10.79 12.79
N LYS A 90 -23.51 -11.14 11.57
CA LYS A 90 -23.02 -10.48 10.37
C LYS A 90 -23.34 -9.01 10.49
N ASP A 91 -22.35 -8.18 10.19
CA ASP A 91 -22.51 -6.75 10.07
C ASP A 91 -23.64 -6.43 9.08
N LEU A 92 -24.42 -5.40 9.38
CA LEU A 92 -25.51 -4.89 8.54
C LEU A 92 -24.93 -4.38 7.21
N SER A 93 -25.53 -4.79 6.09
CA SER A 93 -25.21 -4.19 4.79
C SER A 93 -25.56 -2.70 4.76
N PRO A 94 -24.95 -1.89 3.86
CA PRO A 94 -25.28 -0.47 3.73
C PRO A 94 -26.78 -0.21 3.60
N ALA A 95 -27.48 -0.98 2.76
CA ALA A 95 -28.93 -0.88 2.60
C ALA A 95 -29.71 -1.22 3.89
N GLN A 96 -29.23 -2.20 4.68
CA GLN A 96 -29.84 -2.54 5.98
C GLN A 96 -29.58 -1.46 7.03
N THR A 97 -28.39 -0.86 7.04
CA THR A 97 -28.02 0.25 7.90
C THR A 97 -28.87 1.48 7.59
N GLU A 98 -29.02 1.85 6.31
CA GLU A 98 -29.89 2.95 5.89
C GLU A 98 -31.36 2.70 6.25
N ALA A 99 -31.85 1.46 6.06
CA ALA A 99 -33.21 1.08 6.44
C ALA A 99 -33.43 1.15 7.96
N LEU A 100 -32.44 0.73 8.76
CA LEU A 100 -32.50 0.79 10.23
C LEU A 100 -32.56 2.25 10.71
N VAL A 101 -31.67 3.11 10.20
CA VAL A 101 -31.65 4.55 10.52
C VAL A 101 -32.96 5.20 10.11
N SER A 102 -33.43 4.94 8.88
CA SER A 102 -34.70 5.46 8.36
C SER A 102 -35.90 5.05 9.22
N ARG A 103 -35.88 3.85 9.79
CA ARG A 103 -36.95 3.35 10.66
C ARG A 103 -36.86 3.92 12.09
N LYS A 104 -35.64 4.10 12.61
CA LYS A 104 -35.43 4.62 13.97
C LYS A 104 -35.72 6.11 14.08
N LEU A 105 -35.43 6.88 13.04
CA LEU A 105 -35.69 8.32 12.95
C LEU A 105 -36.97 8.63 12.15
N GLN A 106 -37.97 7.75 12.25
CA GLN A 106 -39.26 7.98 11.59
C GLN A 106 -39.95 9.21 12.20
N GLY A 107 -40.19 10.24 11.38
CA GLY A 107 -40.75 11.53 11.82
C GLY A 107 -39.70 12.61 12.11
N ASP A 108 -38.42 12.33 11.86
CA ASP A 108 -37.31 13.25 12.01
C ASP A 108 -36.45 13.27 10.73
N ASP A 109 -36.93 14.01 9.73
CA ASP A 109 -36.28 14.07 8.42
C ASP A 109 -34.90 14.74 8.48
N GLU A 110 -34.70 15.70 9.39
CA GLU A 110 -33.44 16.42 9.57
C GLU A 110 -32.35 15.52 10.17
N GLY A 111 -32.62 14.86 11.31
CA GLY A 111 -31.68 13.90 11.91
C GLY A 111 -31.41 12.69 11.01
N LYS A 112 -32.42 12.23 10.26
CA LYS A 112 -32.26 11.15 9.27
C LYS A 112 -31.30 11.56 8.15
N LEU A 113 -31.47 12.73 7.55
CA LEU A 113 -30.57 13.22 6.50
C LEU A 113 -29.14 13.37 7.02
N LEU A 114 -28.99 13.81 8.26
CA LEU A 114 -27.71 14.01 8.94
C LEU A 114 -26.95 12.70 9.21
N ILE A 115 -27.60 11.66 9.75
CA ILE A 115 -26.93 10.35 9.91
C ILE A 115 -26.62 9.74 8.55
N LEU A 116 -27.54 9.80 7.59
CA LEU A 116 -27.32 9.23 6.27
C LEU A 116 -26.20 9.94 5.50
N SER A 117 -26.02 11.26 5.68
CA SER A 117 -24.91 12.00 5.09
C SER A 117 -23.57 11.66 5.75
N MET A 118 -23.52 11.48 7.08
CA MET A 118 -22.32 11.00 7.78
C MET A 118 -21.92 9.60 7.34
N LEU A 119 -22.89 8.70 7.34
CA LEU A 119 -22.72 7.32 6.87
C LEU A 119 -22.14 7.36 5.45
N ARG A 120 -22.76 8.09 4.52
CA ARG A 120 -22.24 8.23 3.15
C ARG A 120 -20.84 8.85 3.07
N ARG A 121 -20.47 9.82 3.93
CA ARG A 121 -19.11 10.39 4.00
C ARG A 121 -18.09 9.35 4.44
N ILE A 122 -18.41 8.59 5.48
CA ILE A 122 -17.59 7.48 6.02
C ILE A 122 -17.52 6.30 5.01
N PHE A 123 -18.43 6.20 4.04
CA PHE A 123 -18.52 5.11 3.05
C PHE A 123 -17.97 5.39 1.65
N ARG A 124 -17.40 6.57 1.38
CA ARG A 124 -16.92 6.90 0.03
C ARG A 124 -15.86 5.93 -0.53
N ASP A 125 -15.12 5.25 0.35
CA ASP A 125 -14.02 4.34 -0.04
C ASP A 125 -14.45 2.89 -0.38
N GLU A 126 -15.73 2.52 -0.27
CA GLU A 126 -16.16 1.13 -0.55
C GLU A 126 -16.09 0.75 -2.05
N LEU A 127 -16.09 1.73 -2.97
CA LEU A 127 -16.06 1.46 -4.42
C LEU A 127 -14.71 0.89 -4.91
N SER A 128 -13.64 0.95 -4.10
CA SER A 128 -12.33 0.36 -4.41
C SER A 128 -12.12 -1.06 -3.85
N GLY A 129 -13.10 -1.61 -3.12
CA GLY A 129 -13.20 -3.05 -2.86
C GLY A 129 -12.36 -3.67 -1.74
N GLU A 130 -11.55 -2.91 -0.98
CA GLU A 130 -10.62 -3.52 0.00
C GLU A 130 -10.84 -3.22 1.48
N ARG A 131 -11.73 -2.28 1.86
CA ARG A 131 -11.90 -1.89 3.29
C ARG A 131 -13.33 -2.10 3.75
N THR A 132 -13.57 -3.13 4.55
CA THR A 132 -14.81 -3.28 5.34
C THR A 132 -14.94 -2.06 6.26
N SER A 133 -16.14 -1.47 6.36
CA SER A 133 -16.45 -0.29 7.19
C SER A 133 -17.10 -0.66 8.53
N LEU A 134 -16.92 0.17 9.57
CA LEU A 134 -17.43 -0.03 10.95
C LEU A 134 -18.95 -0.04 11.08
N SER A 135 -19.64 0.46 10.06
CA SER A 135 -21.03 0.87 10.15
C SER A 135 -22.07 -0.23 10.13
N GLY A 136 -21.69 -1.43 9.71
CA GLY A 136 -22.60 -2.55 9.78
C GLY A 136 -22.83 -3.02 11.23
N LYS A 137 -22.01 -2.59 12.19
CA LYS A 137 -22.18 -2.98 13.59
C LYS A 137 -23.34 -2.20 14.22
N PRO A 138 -24.39 -2.89 14.73
CA PRO A 138 -25.51 -2.24 15.39
C PRO A 138 -25.12 -1.30 16.54
N VAL A 139 -23.99 -1.58 17.20
CA VAL A 139 -23.45 -0.77 18.31
C VAL A 139 -22.93 0.60 17.83
N ILE A 140 -22.32 0.66 16.64
CA ILE A 140 -21.86 1.93 16.06
C ILE A 140 -23.08 2.77 15.66
N ILE A 141 -24.09 2.13 15.08
CA ILE A 141 -25.35 2.78 14.73
C ILE A 141 -26.05 3.34 15.97
N SER A 142 -26.05 2.63 17.11
CA SER A 142 -26.63 3.16 18.35
C SER A 142 -25.90 4.41 18.83
N TYR A 143 -24.56 4.46 18.75
CA TYR A 143 -23.81 5.66 19.12
C TYR A 143 -24.05 6.83 18.17
N LEU A 144 -24.21 6.57 16.87
CA LEU A 144 -24.59 7.61 15.91
C LEU A 144 -26.01 8.15 16.17
N LEU A 145 -26.94 7.29 16.58
CA LEU A 145 -28.30 7.73 16.96
C LEU A 145 -28.27 8.58 18.25
N GLU A 146 -27.52 8.15 19.26
CA GLU A 146 -27.32 8.93 20.49
C GLU A 146 -26.66 10.29 20.21
N LEU A 147 -25.69 10.36 19.30
CA LEU A 147 -25.07 11.62 18.89
C LEU A 147 -26.08 12.62 18.34
N VAL A 148 -27.02 12.16 17.52
CA VAL A 148 -28.07 13.04 16.98
C VAL A 148 -28.95 13.58 18.09
N ASP A 149 -29.29 12.75 19.08
CA ASP A 149 -30.05 13.19 20.25
C ASP A 149 -29.27 14.21 21.09
N ASP A 150 -27.96 14.05 21.26
CA ASP A 150 -27.08 15.01 21.95
C ASP A 150 -26.94 16.34 21.18
N LEU A 151 -26.77 16.28 19.85
CA LEU A 151 -26.64 17.48 19.00
C LEU A 151 -27.92 18.31 18.98
N ARG A 152 -29.09 17.68 19.09
CA ARG A 152 -30.38 18.38 19.23
C ARG A 152 -30.47 19.22 20.50
N LEU A 153 -29.78 18.82 21.56
CA LEU A 153 -29.75 19.54 22.83
C LEU A 153 -28.83 20.78 22.75
N ASN A 154 -27.82 20.77 21.88
CA ASN A 154 -26.82 21.83 21.72
C ASN A 154 -26.93 22.48 20.33
N LYS A 155 -27.80 23.50 20.20
CA LYS A 155 -28.18 24.16 18.93
C LYS A 155 -27.11 25.01 18.23
N GLU A 156 -25.84 24.98 18.65
CA GLU A 156 -24.78 25.81 18.05
C GLU A 156 -23.71 24.94 17.36
N GLY A 157 -23.50 25.18 16.04
CA GLY A 157 -22.30 24.73 15.31
C GLY A 157 -22.32 23.31 14.74
N LEU A 158 -23.36 22.92 13.99
CA LEU A 158 -23.46 21.58 13.38
C LEU A 158 -22.33 21.23 12.39
N ASP A 159 -21.78 22.19 11.66
CA ASP A 159 -20.80 21.91 10.59
C ASP A 159 -19.39 21.59 11.12
N ASP A 160 -18.97 22.18 12.25
CA ASP A 160 -17.64 21.96 12.85
C ASP A 160 -17.59 20.70 13.76
N VAL A 161 -18.75 20.23 14.23
CA VAL A 161 -18.87 19.07 15.13
C VAL A 161 -18.99 17.74 14.37
N LEU A 162 -19.34 17.77 13.08
CA LEU A 162 -19.71 16.58 12.30
C LEU A 162 -18.65 16.16 11.28
N THR A 163 -17.40 16.20 11.70
CA THR A 163 -16.31 15.60 10.94
C THR A 163 -16.16 14.12 11.28
N GLU A 164 -15.54 13.35 10.38
CA GLU A 164 -15.27 11.92 10.61
C GLU A 164 -14.43 11.71 11.87
N TRP A 165 -13.41 12.55 12.09
CA TRP A 165 -12.62 12.60 13.32
C TRP A 165 -13.50 12.71 14.57
N SER A 166 -14.43 13.67 14.61
CA SER A 166 -15.29 13.91 15.77
C SER A 166 -16.20 12.73 16.08
N VAL A 167 -16.73 12.08 15.04
CA VAL A 167 -17.56 10.87 15.18
C VAL A 167 -16.76 9.71 15.79
N TYR A 168 -15.57 9.43 15.26
CA TYR A 168 -14.73 8.35 15.77
C TYR A 168 -14.22 8.64 17.19
N LYS A 169 -13.84 9.90 17.47
CA LYS A 169 -13.46 10.36 18.81
C LYS A 169 -14.56 10.07 19.82
N MET A 170 -15.80 10.44 19.48
CA MET A 170 -16.97 10.17 20.31
C MET A 170 -17.22 8.65 20.48
N ILE A 171 -17.16 7.87 19.40
CA ILE A 171 -17.35 6.40 19.49
C ILE A 171 -16.33 5.79 20.46
N VAL A 172 -15.05 6.18 20.34
CA VAL A 172 -14.00 5.71 21.24
C VAL A 172 -14.28 6.13 22.68
N ASP A 173 -14.66 7.39 22.92
CA ASP A 173 -15.00 7.88 24.26
C ASP A 173 -16.16 7.10 24.90
N ARG A 174 -17.23 6.84 24.13
CA ARG A 174 -18.37 6.03 24.58
C ARG A 174 -17.96 4.59 24.90
N LEU A 175 -17.10 3.98 24.08
CA LEU A 175 -16.57 2.64 24.33
C LEU A 175 -15.71 2.61 25.61
N MET A 176 -14.89 3.64 25.85
CA MET A 176 -14.07 3.72 27.06
C MET A 176 -14.92 3.84 28.33
N LEU A 177 -15.97 4.67 28.31
CA LEU A 177 -16.93 4.82 29.41
C LEU A 177 -17.72 3.53 29.66
N ARG A 178 -18.13 2.83 28.60
CA ARG A 178 -18.81 1.53 28.72
C ARG A 178 -17.90 0.49 29.37
N ASP A 179 -16.64 0.43 28.96
CA ASP A 179 -15.67 -0.53 29.51
C ASP A 179 -15.35 -0.21 30.99
N GLN A 180 -15.41 1.07 31.40
CA GLN A 180 -15.23 1.47 32.80
C GLN A 180 -16.25 0.84 33.76
N GLN A 181 -17.46 0.51 33.29
CA GLN A 181 -18.47 -0.16 34.12
C GLN A 181 -18.08 -1.59 34.50
N ARG A 182 -17.06 -2.17 33.84
CA ARG A 182 -16.67 -3.58 33.96
C ARG A 182 -15.22 -3.78 34.39
N ALA A 183 -14.41 -2.73 34.40
CA ALA A 183 -12.97 -2.80 34.59
C ALA A 183 -12.48 -1.57 35.39
N GLU A 184 -11.44 -1.78 36.20
CA GLU A 184 -10.92 -0.75 37.13
C GLU A 184 -9.98 0.24 36.47
N ILE A 185 -9.42 -0.09 35.31
CA ILE A 185 -8.53 0.81 34.59
C ILE A 185 -9.29 2.08 34.17
N ASP A 186 -8.70 3.23 34.52
CA ASP A 186 -9.17 4.55 34.13
C ASP A 186 -9.34 4.68 32.60
N PRO A 187 -10.45 5.26 32.10
CA PRO A 187 -10.71 5.43 30.67
C PRO A 187 -9.58 6.08 29.88
N ILE A 188 -8.95 7.13 30.43
CA ILE A 188 -7.88 7.89 29.76
C ILE A 188 -6.63 7.01 29.66
N LYS A 189 -6.29 6.31 30.75
CA LYS A 189 -5.16 5.36 30.75
C LYS A 189 -5.41 4.18 29.80
N ARG A 190 -6.64 3.64 29.74
CA ARG A 190 -7.02 2.59 28.79
C ARG A 190 -6.86 3.07 27.34
N ARG A 191 -7.36 4.26 27.00
CA ARG A 191 -7.23 4.86 25.66
C ARG A 191 -5.76 5.05 25.28
N SER A 192 -4.92 5.54 26.20
CA SER A 192 -3.47 5.65 26.01
C SER A 192 -2.81 4.30 25.67
N ILE A 193 -3.21 3.23 26.35
CA ILE A 193 -2.70 1.88 26.08
C ILE A 193 -3.19 1.34 24.73
N LEU A 194 -4.46 1.54 24.40
CA LEU A 194 -5.03 1.12 23.12
C LEU A 194 -4.38 1.86 21.94
N ARG A 195 -4.03 3.14 22.10
CA ARG A 195 -3.25 3.91 21.12
C ARG A 195 -1.87 3.30 20.85
N LYS A 196 -1.14 2.92 21.90
CA LYS A 196 0.15 2.21 21.78
C LYS A 196 0.00 0.85 21.11
N LEU A 197 -1.04 0.10 21.51
CA LEU A 197 -1.37 -1.18 20.91
C LEU A 197 -1.70 -1.01 19.42
N ALA A 198 -2.40 0.06 19.04
CA ALA A 198 -2.76 0.34 17.66
C ALA A 198 -1.53 0.59 16.77
N ILE A 199 -0.54 1.36 17.26
CA ILE A 199 0.75 1.50 16.58
C ILE A 199 1.45 0.14 16.48
N GLN A 200 1.56 -0.60 17.59
CA GLN A 200 2.25 -1.89 17.60
C GLN A 200 1.61 -2.92 16.65
N LEU A 201 0.28 -2.92 16.53
CA LEU A 201 -0.48 -3.82 15.65
C LEU A 201 -0.62 -3.33 14.20
N SER A 202 -0.04 -2.18 13.88
CA SER A 202 0.06 -1.66 12.52
C SER A 202 1.38 -2.04 11.83
N HIS A 203 2.26 -2.78 12.53
CA HIS A 203 3.48 -3.32 11.95
C HIS A 203 3.19 -4.53 11.05
N LYS A 204 3.89 -4.63 9.91
CA LYS A 204 3.75 -5.73 8.93
C LYS A 204 3.93 -7.13 9.56
N ASP A 205 4.80 -7.26 10.56
CA ASP A 205 5.13 -8.54 11.19
C ASP A 205 4.22 -8.94 12.37
N LYS A 206 3.41 -8.01 12.89
CA LYS A 206 2.59 -8.23 14.09
C LYS A 206 1.21 -7.60 13.92
N VAL A 207 0.35 -8.27 13.16
CA VAL A 207 -1.04 -7.83 12.93
C VAL A 207 -1.96 -8.15 14.11
N VAL A 208 -1.48 -9.02 15.03
CA VAL A 208 -2.28 -9.54 16.13
C VAL A 208 -1.55 -9.43 17.47
N ALA A 209 -2.29 -9.18 18.54
CA ALA A 209 -1.75 -9.16 19.90
C ALA A 209 -1.94 -10.54 20.54
N ASP A 210 -0.85 -11.14 20.97
CA ASP A 210 -0.88 -12.27 21.89
C ASP A 210 -0.78 -11.77 23.35
N GLU A 211 -0.80 -12.70 24.29
CA GLU A 211 -0.65 -12.38 25.71
C GLU A 211 0.71 -11.72 26.03
N GLN A 212 1.78 -12.06 25.30
CA GLN A 212 3.11 -11.47 25.50
C GLN A 212 3.13 -9.98 25.15
N VAL A 213 2.42 -9.58 24.08
CA VAL A 213 2.25 -8.17 23.70
C VAL A 213 1.62 -7.39 24.85
N PHE A 214 0.52 -7.88 25.44
CA PHE A 214 -0.10 -7.20 26.57
C PHE A 214 0.83 -7.12 27.79
N HIS A 215 1.49 -8.22 28.17
CA HIS A 215 2.40 -8.20 29.31
C HIS A 215 3.56 -7.20 29.11
N SER A 216 4.11 -7.11 27.90
CA SER A 216 5.16 -6.14 27.58
C SER A 216 4.70 -4.68 27.78
N ILE A 217 3.46 -4.37 27.39
CA ILE A 217 2.87 -3.05 27.59
C ILE A 217 2.61 -2.83 29.08
N ILE A 218 2.06 -3.81 29.80
CA ILE A 218 1.76 -3.71 31.23
C ILE A 218 3.03 -3.43 32.03
N GLU A 219 4.11 -4.16 31.76
CA GLU A 219 5.40 -3.98 32.43
C GLU A 219 6.02 -2.61 32.19
N LYS A 220 5.79 -2.00 31.03
CA LYS A 220 6.27 -0.66 30.68
C LYS A 220 5.40 0.44 31.29
N ASP A 221 4.09 0.36 31.11
CA ASP A 221 3.13 1.42 31.42
C ASP A 221 2.64 1.46 32.87
N PHE A 222 2.71 0.32 33.57
CA PHE A 222 2.31 0.19 34.98
C PHE A 222 3.51 -0.13 35.90
N ARG A 223 4.75 0.04 35.41
CA ARG A 223 5.97 -0.29 36.15
C ARG A 223 6.03 0.33 37.54
N SER A 224 5.65 1.60 37.65
CA SER A 224 5.66 2.36 38.92
C SER A 224 4.58 1.87 39.88
N GLU A 225 3.38 1.56 39.39
CA GLU A 225 2.27 0.98 40.16
C GLU A 225 2.66 -0.41 40.68
N LEU A 226 3.11 -1.31 39.79
CA LEU A 226 3.49 -2.68 40.14
C LEU A 226 4.65 -2.71 41.13
N ARG A 227 5.65 -1.82 40.99
CA ARG A 227 6.79 -1.77 41.93
C ARG A 227 6.41 -1.38 43.36
N ARG A 228 5.32 -0.64 43.55
CA ARG A 228 4.86 -0.24 44.89
C ARG A 228 4.17 -1.37 45.65
N LEU A 229 3.73 -2.42 44.94
CA LEU A 229 3.03 -3.56 45.52
C LEU A 229 4.02 -4.64 46.02
N PRO A 230 3.63 -5.44 47.03
CA PRO A 230 4.33 -6.68 47.42
C PRO A 230 4.40 -7.70 46.28
N LEU A 231 5.38 -8.61 46.32
CA LEU A 231 5.61 -9.59 45.23
C LEU A 231 4.38 -10.46 44.92
N ASP A 232 3.64 -10.87 45.95
CA ASP A 232 2.47 -11.74 45.80
C ASP A 232 1.28 -11.01 45.15
N GLU A 233 1.10 -9.73 45.47
CA GLU A 233 0.05 -8.88 44.89
C GLU A 233 0.37 -8.42 43.47
N ARG A 234 1.66 -8.29 43.11
CA ARG A 234 2.09 -7.91 41.76
C ARG A 234 1.56 -8.84 40.69
N ALA A 235 1.64 -10.16 40.93
CA ALA A 235 1.18 -11.15 39.96
C ALA A 235 -0.33 -11.07 39.75
N HIS A 236 -1.09 -10.90 40.84
CA HIS A 236 -2.53 -10.75 40.79
C HIS A 236 -2.94 -9.45 40.09
N ARG A 237 -2.33 -8.31 40.45
CA ARG A 237 -2.62 -7.02 39.82
C ARG A 237 -2.27 -7.02 38.32
N ARG A 238 -1.17 -7.64 37.93
CA ARG A 238 -0.81 -7.80 36.51
C ARG A 238 -1.88 -8.59 35.74
N GLN A 239 -2.38 -9.68 36.32
CA GLN A 239 -3.44 -10.48 35.71
C GLN A 239 -4.73 -9.68 35.58
N GLN A 240 -5.11 -8.92 36.61
CA GLN A 240 -6.28 -8.05 36.59
C GLN A 240 -6.18 -6.99 35.48
N ILE A 241 -5.03 -6.31 35.37
CA ILE A 241 -4.80 -5.32 34.30
C ILE A 241 -4.88 -5.98 32.93
N PHE A 242 -4.32 -7.18 32.76
CA PHE A 242 -4.44 -7.94 31.52
C PHE A 242 -5.89 -8.26 31.17
N GLU A 243 -6.70 -8.70 32.14
CA GLU A 243 -8.12 -8.97 31.97
C GLU A 243 -8.93 -7.73 31.59
N ASP A 244 -8.62 -6.59 32.23
CA ASP A 244 -9.24 -5.30 31.94
C ASP A 244 -8.89 -4.76 30.55
N LEU A 245 -7.65 -4.97 30.08
CA LEU A 245 -7.22 -4.52 28.75
C LEU A 245 -7.78 -5.42 27.64
N ARG A 246 -7.68 -6.75 27.81
CA ARG A 246 -8.11 -7.72 26.79
C ARG A 246 -9.63 -7.79 26.61
N SER A 247 -10.39 -7.29 27.58
CA SER A 247 -11.86 -7.24 27.57
C SER A 247 -12.42 -5.96 26.95
N SER A 248 -11.56 -5.08 26.43
CA SER A 248 -12.02 -3.83 25.81
C SER A 248 -12.94 -4.11 24.63
N SER A 249 -14.04 -3.34 24.55
CA SER A 249 -15.01 -3.40 23.45
C SER A 249 -14.41 -3.05 22.08
N THR A 250 -13.21 -2.45 22.04
CA THR A 250 -12.48 -2.15 20.82
C THR A 250 -11.77 -3.36 20.21
N LEU A 251 -11.63 -4.45 20.98
CA LEU A 251 -10.89 -5.66 20.60
C LEU A 251 -11.83 -6.86 20.40
N SER A 252 -11.46 -7.73 19.46
CA SER A 252 -12.09 -9.03 19.23
C SER A 252 -11.08 -10.14 19.51
N ARG A 253 -11.54 -11.21 20.16
CA ARG A 253 -10.74 -12.42 20.38
C ARG A 253 -10.86 -13.34 19.17
N SER A 254 -9.72 -13.81 18.68
CA SER A 254 -9.60 -14.87 17.68
C SER A 254 -8.84 -16.05 18.31
N THR A 255 -9.12 -17.26 17.81
CA THR A 255 -8.39 -18.47 18.21
C THR A 255 -7.27 -18.72 17.20
N GLY A 256 -6.03 -18.61 17.65
CA GLY A 256 -4.85 -18.93 16.84
C GLY A 256 -4.25 -20.29 17.23
N ASN A 257 -3.36 -20.81 16.38
CA ASN A 257 -2.69 -22.11 16.59
C ASN A 257 -1.91 -22.20 17.92
N ASN A 258 -1.51 -21.07 18.51
CA ASN A 258 -0.71 -20.99 19.75
C ASN A 258 -1.43 -20.33 20.94
N GLY A 259 -2.76 -20.19 20.90
CA GLY A 259 -3.55 -19.65 22.01
C GLY A 259 -4.52 -18.55 21.59
N SER A 260 -4.95 -17.77 22.59
CA SER A 260 -5.89 -16.66 22.37
C SER A 260 -5.16 -15.45 21.83
N VAL A 261 -5.73 -14.86 20.79
CA VAL A 261 -5.16 -13.74 20.07
C VAL A 261 -6.20 -12.63 20.01
N TRP A 262 -5.76 -11.37 20.09
CA TRP A 262 -6.61 -10.20 20.04
C TRP A 262 -6.29 -9.34 18.82
N VAL A 263 -7.33 -8.90 18.14
CA VAL A 263 -7.25 -7.96 17.01
C VAL A 263 -8.21 -6.82 17.29
N PHE A 264 -7.93 -5.63 16.76
CA PHE A 264 -8.95 -4.59 16.76
C PHE A 264 -10.19 -5.10 16.06
N SER A 265 -11.34 -4.87 16.70
CA SER A 265 -12.64 -5.30 16.19
C SER A 265 -12.95 -4.71 14.81
N HIS A 266 -12.23 -3.65 14.43
CA HIS A 266 -12.23 -3.09 13.10
C HIS A 266 -10.89 -2.41 12.77
N ASN A 267 -10.49 -2.45 11.50
CA ASN A 267 -9.26 -1.82 11.02
C ASN A 267 -9.28 -0.30 11.22
N SER A 268 -10.39 0.38 10.89
CA SER A 268 -10.47 1.83 11.04
C SER A 268 -10.42 2.32 12.50
N LEU A 269 -10.82 1.51 13.50
CA LEU A 269 -10.60 1.87 14.91
C LEU A 269 -9.11 1.86 15.25
N ARG A 270 -8.37 0.86 14.74
CA ARG A 270 -6.91 0.82 14.87
C ARG A 270 -6.27 2.02 14.19
N GLU A 271 -6.68 2.33 12.96
CA GLU A 271 -6.14 3.47 12.20
C GLU A 271 -6.42 4.78 12.93
N PHE A 272 -7.67 5.03 13.35
CA PHE A 272 -8.05 6.22 14.11
C PHE A 272 -7.23 6.38 15.40
N LEU A 273 -7.13 5.32 16.22
CA LEU A 273 -6.31 5.35 17.45
C LEU A 273 -4.83 5.57 17.15
N SER A 274 -4.33 5.09 16.01
CA SER A 274 -2.96 5.33 15.58
C SER A 274 -2.73 6.80 15.17
N VAL A 275 -3.68 7.41 14.45
CA VAL A 275 -3.64 8.85 14.13
C VAL A 275 -3.65 9.67 15.42
N GLU A 276 -4.54 9.34 16.35
CA GLU A 276 -4.62 10.04 17.64
C GLU A 276 -3.32 9.95 18.45
N ALA A 277 -2.67 8.79 18.42
CA ALA A 277 -1.36 8.59 19.03
C ALA A 277 -0.27 9.47 18.38
N TYR A 278 -0.30 9.60 17.05
CA TYR A 278 0.64 10.45 16.33
C TYR A 278 0.40 11.94 16.58
N VAL A 279 -0.87 12.37 16.63
CA VAL A 279 -1.22 13.75 16.98
C VAL A 279 -0.75 14.10 18.39
N GLU A 280 -0.99 13.22 19.37
CA GLU A 280 -0.48 13.38 20.74
C GLU A 280 1.06 13.45 20.78
N SER A 281 1.73 12.65 19.95
CA SER A 281 3.19 12.64 19.84
C SER A 281 3.77 13.96 19.35
N ILE A 282 3.07 14.65 18.44
CA ILE A 282 3.45 16.01 17.97
C ILE A 282 3.38 16.99 19.16
N TYR A 283 2.31 16.97 19.94
CA TYR A 283 2.15 17.87 21.09
C TYR A 283 3.16 17.62 22.22
N HIS A 284 3.55 16.37 22.45
CA HIS A 284 4.49 16.00 23.52
C HIS A 284 5.95 15.90 23.08
N ASN A 285 6.26 16.13 21.80
CA ASN A 285 7.58 15.94 21.23
C ASN A 285 8.14 14.52 21.43
N THR A 286 7.26 13.51 21.48
CA THR A 286 7.61 12.10 21.69
C THR A 286 7.51 11.32 20.39
N PHE A 287 8.61 11.24 19.65
CA PHE A 287 8.62 10.59 18.34
C PHE A 287 9.17 9.17 18.47
N GLU A 288 8.34 8.18 18.15
CA GLU A 288 8.79 6.79 18.07
C GLU A 288 9.36 6.51 16.68
N ASN A 289 10.56 5.91 16.60
CA ASN A 289 11.12 5.31 15.37
C ASN A 289 10.30 4.06 14.97
N SER A 290 9.00 4.21 14.78
CA SER A 290 8.10 3.15 14.36
C SER A 290 8.15 3.00 12.84
N VAL A 291 8.40 1.78 12.38
CA VAL A 291 8.39 1.38 10.95
C VAL A 291 6.95 1.21 10.41
N THR A 292 5.94 1.65 11.16
CA THR A 292 4.54 1.54 10.72
C THR A 292 4.27 2.50 9.56
N PRO A 293 3.80 2.01 8.40
CA PRO A 293 3.46 2.87 7.28
C PRO A 293 2.22 3.71 7.60
N ILE A 294 2.15 4.93 7.06
CA ILE A 294 0.95 5.77 7.13
C ILE A 294 0.00 5.34 6.02
N SER A 295 -1.18 4.78 6.38
CA SER A 295 -2.19 4.41 5.40
C SER A 295 -2.98 5.63 4.90
N ASP A 296 -3.58 5.54 3.71
CA ASP A 296 -4.43 6.62 3.20
C ASP A 296 -5.63 6.91 4.12
N ALA A 297 -6.19 5.89 4.78
CA ALA A 297 -7.26 6.10 5.76
C ALA A 297 -6.79 6.97 6.92
N MET A 298 -5.54 6.78 7.39
CA MET A 298 -4.97 7.62 8.44
C MET A 298 -4.85 9.08 8.01
N ARG A 299 -4.47 9.35 6.75
CA ARG A 299 -4.41 10.71 6.21
C ARG A 299 -5.80 11.34 6.07
N VAL A 300 -6.79 10.57 5.64
CA VAL A 300 -8.19 11.02 5.57
C VAL A 300 -8.72 11.36 6.96
N PHE A 301 -8.48 10.50 7.96
CA PHE A 301 -8.83 10.81 9.35
C PHE A 301 -8.17 12.10 9.83
N ALA A 302 -6.87 12.26 9.57
CA ALA A 302 -6.14 13.45 9.98
C ALA A 302 -6.66 14.73 9.29
N ALA A 303 -6.97 14.66 7.99
CA ALA A 303 -7.57 15.77 7.25
C ALA A 303 -8.98 16.11 7.76
N SER A 304 -9.73 15.12 8.24
CA SER A 304 -11.06 15.33 8.81
C SER A 304 -11.08 15.94 10.22
N MET A 305 -9.93 16.32 10.81
CA MET A 305 -9.94 17.01 12.10
C MET A 305 -10.73 18.32 12.03
N PRO A 306 -11.43 18.73 13.10
CA PRO A 306 -11.99 20.07 13.20
C PRO A 306 -10.91 21.12 12.90
N LYS A 307 -11.28 22.20 12.21
CA LYS A 307 -10.32 23.18 11.69
C LYS A 307 -9.34 23.68 12.74
N GLN A 308 -9.84 24.07 13.91
CA GLN A 308 -9.01 24.55 15.02
C GLN A 308 -8.05 23.48 15.57
N GLU A 309 -8.44 22.20 15.54
CA GLU A 309 -7.62 21.08 15.99
C GLU A 309 -6.52 20.77 14.96
N PHE A 310 -6.84 20.83 13.65
CA PHE A 310 -5.86 20.67 12.57
C PHE A 310 -4.83 21.80 12.59
N GLU A 311 -5.26 23.07 12.63
CA GLU A 311 -4.38 24.24 12.66
C GLU A 311 -3.41 24.19 13.86
N LYS A 312 -3.90 23.86 15.06
CA LYS A 312 -3.06 23.69 16.26
C LYS A 312 -2.03 22.58 16.06
N THR A 313 -2.43 21.46 15.45
CA THR A 313 -1.53 20.33 15.20
C THR A 313 -0.46 20.69 14.18
N ALA A 314 -0.83 21.39 13.10
CA ALA A 314 0.09 21.89 12.08
C ALA A 314 1.09 22.92 12.64
N ILE A 315 0.65 23.83 13.50
CA ILE A 315 1.53 24.80 14.18
C ILE A 315 2.50 24.08 15.14
N ALA A 316 2.02 23.06 15.86
CA ALA A 316 2.89 22.24 16.70
C ALA A 316 3.94 21.51 15.86
N LEU A 317 3.56 20.94 14.70
CA LEU A 317 4.49 20.35 13.73
C LEU A 317 5.50 21.37 13.18
N GLN A 318 5.06 22.61 12.89
CA GLN A 318 5.94 23.68 12.46
C GLN A 318 7.06 23.93 13.49
N SER A 319 6.72 23.95 14.79
CA SER A 319 7.68 24.26 15.85
C SER A 319 8.82 23.24 15.99
N ILE A 320 8.59 22.00 15.55
CA ILE A 320 9.56 20.91 15.58
C ILE A 320 10.28 20.69 14.24
N TRP A 321 9.74 21.22 13.14
CA TRP A 321 10.28 21.03 11.79
C TRP A 321 11.69 21.57 11.61
N SER A 322 12.06 22.63 12.34
CA SER A 322 13.41 23.20 12.34
C SER A 322 14.49 22.21 12.82
N ASN A 323 14.12 21.20 13.62
CA ASN A 323 15.02 20.16 14.12
C ASN A 323 14.99 18.87 13.29
N ARG A 324 14.40 18.90 12.09
CA ARG A 324 14.17 17.71 11.25
C ARG A 324 15.41 16.88 10.95
N ARG A 325 16.58 17.49 10.71
CA ARG A 325 17.83 16.75 10.48
C ARG A 325 18.26 15.90 11.69
N GLN A 326 17.98 16.36 12.90
CA GLN A 326 18.27 15.60 14.13
C GLN A 326 17.19 14.55 14.42
N LYS A 327 15.99 14.73 13.87
CA LYS A 327 14.82 13.86 14.06
C LYS A 327 14.11 13.59 12.72
N PRO A 328 14.69 12.74 11.84
CA PRO A 328 14.14 12.51 10.49
C PRO A 328 12.69 12.01 10.47
N VAL A 329 12.27 11.34 11.55
CA VAL A 329 10.90 10.82 11.77
C VAL A 329 9.83 11.90 11.70
N VAL A 330 10.17 13.18 11.92
CA VAL A 330 9.21 14.28 11.84
C VAL A 330 8.52 14.34 10.48
N GLY A 331 9.19 13.93 9.40
CA GLY A 331 8.59 13.84 8.07
C GLY A 331 7.38 12.89 8.00
N LYS A 332 7.35 11.81 8.79
CA LYS A 332 6.20 10.90 8.89
C LYS A 332 4.94 11.61 9.36
N TYR A 333 5.08 12.57 10.27
CA TYR A 333 3.98 13.36 10.80
C TYR A 333 3.49 14.40 9.78
N LEU A 334 4.39 14.94 8.94
CA LEU A 334 3.99 15.72 7.78
C LEU A 334 3.20 14.86 6.78
N SER A 335 3.67 13.64 6.48
CA SER A 335 2.97 12.70 5.62
C SER A 335 1.59 12.30 6.14
N LEU A 336 1.41 12.26 7.47
CA LEU A 336 0.11 12.02 8.10
C LEU A 336 -0.87 13.18 7.88
N LEU A 337 -0.41 14.42 8.03
CA LEU A 337 -1.25 15.61 7.88
C LEU A 337 -1.46 16.04 6.41
N TRP A 338 -0.78 15.39 5.46
CA TRP A 338 -0.65 15.84 4.06
C TRP A 338 -1.98 16.25 3.40
N HIS A 339 -3.01 15.41 3.50
CA HIS A 339 -4.30 15.66 2.85
C HIS A 339 -5.01 16.92 3.39
N GLY A 340 -4.87 17.22 4.69
CA GLY A 340 -5.53 18.37 5.31
C GLY A 340 -4.97 19.72 4.86
N PHE A 341 -3.77 19.75 4.27
CA PHE A 341 -3.17 21.00 3.77
C PHE A 341 -3.76 21.50 2.45
N PHE A 342 -4.43 20.66 1.67
CA PHE A 342 -4.98 21.04 0.36
C PHE A 342 -6.44 21.49 0.42
N GLU A 343 -7.00 21.63 1.61
CA GLU A 343 -8.23 22.41 1.80
C GLU A 343 -7.92 23.89 1.59
N GLU A 344 -8.85 24.65 0.98
CA GLU A 344 -8.60 26.02 0.44
C GLU A 344 -7.91 26.98 1.43
N GLU A 345 -8.11 26.79 2.73
CA GLU A 345 -7.61 27.67 3.79
C GLU A 345 -6.25 27.22 4.39
N ASN A 346 -5.83 25.97 4.19
CA ASN A 346 -4.68 25.37 4.88
C ASN A 346 -3.38 25.33 4.06
N ALA A 347 -3.43 25.63 2.75
CA ALA A 347 -2.26 25.54 1.87
C ALA A 347 -1.09 26.44 2.33
N THR A 348 -1.42 27.58 2.93
CA THR A 348 -0.42 28.51 3.50
C THR A 348 0.31 27.93 4.70
N LEU A 349 -0.32 27.05 5.48
CA LEU A 349 0.31 26.38 6.62
C LEU A 349 1.38 25.39 6.15
N LEU A 350 1.13 24.66 5.06
CA LEU A 350 2.11 23.74 4.48
C LEU A 350 3.39 24.49 4.07
N LEU A 351 3.24 25.58 3.32
CA LEU A 351 4.38 26.40 2.90
C LEU A 351 5.14 27.00 4.09
N ARG A 352 4.42 27.38 5.16
CA ARG A 352 5.03 27.84 6.41
C ARG A 352 5.80 26.75 7.15
N ILE A 353 5.35 25.50 7.09
CA ILE A 353 6.05 24.35 7.68
C ILE A 353 7.31 24.04 6.87
N LEU A 354 7.18 23.93 5.55
CA LEU A 354 8.27 23.54 4.66
C LEU A 354 9.39 24.57 4.53
N GLU A 355 9.29 25.70 5.23
CA GLU A 355 10.23 26.82 5.22
C GLU A 355 10.52 27.32 3.80
N GLU A 356 9.87 28.43 3.40
CA GLU A 356 10.33 29.20 2.24
C GLU A 356 11.68 29.85 2.59
N THR A 357 12.76 29.11 2.36
CA THR A 357 14.09 29.70 2.31
C THR A 357 14.18 30.60 1.08
N ALA A 358 15.23 31.42 0.96
CA ALA A 358 15.52 32.13 -0.29
C ALA A 358 15.70 31.20 -1.51
N THR A 359 15.69 29.88 -1.30
CA THR A 359 15.95 28.79 -2.23
C THR A 359 14.80 27.78 -2.34
N GLY A 360 13.55 28.17 -2.11
CA GLY A 360 12.40 27.26 -2.24
C GLY A 360 12.10 26.45 -0.96
N ILE A 361 11.45 25.29 -1.11
CA ILE A 361 11.00 24.46 0.01
C ILE A 361 12.09 23.50 0.51
N SER A 362 12.14 23.25 1.81
CA SER A 362 13.14 22.37 2.43
C SER A 362 12.51 21.15 3.11
N ILE A 363 12.88 19.97 2.59
CA ILE A 363 12.58 18.63 3.10
C ILE A 363 13.88 17.83 3.25
N ASP A 364 14.94 18.49 3.71
CA ASP A 364 16.25 17.91 3.94
C ASP A 364 16.29 17.09 5.23
N GLY A 365 16.96 15.93 5.18
CA GLY A 365 17.17 15.05 6.33
C GLY A 365 15.89 14.42 6.92
N VAL A 366 14.77 14.40 6.19
CA VAL A 366 13.49 13.82 6.65
C VAL A 366 13.17 12.48 6.00
N LYS A 367 12.30 11.71 6.67
CA LYS A 367 11.64 10.55 6.09
C LYS A 367 10.24 10.91 5.62
N LEU A 368 9.96 10.81 4.32
CA LEU A 368 8.63 11.08 3.75
C LEU A 368 8.14 9.85 3.00
N GLU A 369 6.86 9.54 3.17
CA GLU A 369 6.24 8.38 2.53
C GLU A 369 4.93 8.76 1.85
N GLY A 370 4.77 8.34 0.59
CA GLY A 370 3.52 8.27 -0.16
C GLY A 370 2.78 9.58 -0.39
N ILE A 371 3.47 10.72 -0.41
CA ILE A 371 2.86 12.05 -0.60
C ILE A 371 3.12 12.61 -2.00
N SER A 372 2.28 13.53 -2.47
CA SER A 372 2.42 14.16 -3.78
C SER A 372 2.70 15.65 -3.69
N PHE A 373 3.85 16.07 -4.24
CA PHE A 373 4.24 17.47 -4.41
C PHE A 373 3.75 18.09 -5.72
N SER A 374 3.12 17.32 -6.61
CA SER A 374 2.62 17.79 -7.92
C SER A 374 1.75 19.05 -7.86
N ASN A 375 1.04 19.26 -6.75
CA ASN A 375 0.15 20.40 -6.52
C ASN A 375 0.75 21.48 -5.59
N VAL A 376 2.01 21.35 -5.20
CA VAL A 376 2.69 22.30 -4.33
C VAL A 376 3.36 23.36 -5.21
N PRO A 377 3.04 24.66 -5.05
CA PRO A 377 3.60 25.73 -5.88
C PRO A 377 5.05 26.01 -5.47
N THR A 378 5.98 25.19 -5.96
CA THR A 378 7.42 25.37 -5.76
C THR A 378 8.18 25.10 -7.05
N SER A 379 9.28 25.82 -7.24
CA SER A 379 10.22 25.64 -8.34
C SER A 379 11.58 25.11 -7.90
N LEU A 380 11.79 24.96 -6.59
CA LEU A 380 13.06 24.53 -6.02
C LEU A 380 12.81 23.72 -4.74
N ILE A 381 13.41 22.54 -4.67
CA ILE A 381 13.28 21.60 -3.56
C ILE A 381 14.67 21.27 -3.03
N ASN A 382 14.85 21.42 -1.72
CA ASN A 382 16.00 20.87 -1.02
C ASN A 382 15.59 19.60 -0.26
N ALA A 383 15.97 18.44 -0.79
CA ALA A 383 15.74 17.10 -0.25
C ALA A 383 17.06 16.37 0.05
N GLU A 384 18.13 17.13 0.34
CA GLU A 384 19.43 16.58 0.72
C GLU A 384 19.30 15.63 1.92
N GLU A 385 20.01 14.49 1.88
CA GLU A 385 20.05 13.49 2.97
C GLU A 385 18.66 12.97 3.41
N SER A 386 17.63 13.10 2.55
CA SER A 386 16.27 12.63 2.84
C SER A 386 16.06 11.17 2.46
N ASP A 387 15.05 10.54 3.06
CA ASP A 387 14.57 9.18 2.77
C ASP A 387 13.13 9.32 2.26
N LEU A 388 12.95 9.14 0.95
CA LEU A 388 11.71 9.39 0.23
C LEU A 388 11.19 8.08 -0.34
N ALA A 389 10.04 7.63 0.15
CA ALA A 389 9.39 6.40 -0.33
C ALA A 389 8.05 6.74 -1.00
N GLY A 390 7.86 6.40 -2.27
CA GLY A 390 6.59 6.63 -2.96
C GLY A 390 6.20 8.10 -3.12
N VAL A 391 7.17 9.02 -3.03
CA VAL A 391 6.90 10.47 -3.17
C VAL A 391 6.73 10.83 -4.65
N ASN A 392 5.67 11.59 -4.96
CA ASN A 392 5.34 11.98 -6.33
C ASN A 392 5.75 13.44 -6.61
N PHE A 393 6.73 13.62 -7.49
CA PHE A 393 7.21 14.88 -8.08
C PHE A 393 6.86 15.01 -9.58
N SER A 394 5.88 14.23 -10.06
CA SER A 394 5.52 14.23 -11.49
C SER A 394 5.01 15.61 -11.93
N GLU A 395 5.30 15.97 -13.18
CA GLU A 395 4.88 17.23 -13.83
C GLU A 395 5.42 18.51 -13.16
N MET A 396 6.32 18.39 -12.19
CA MET A 396 6.91 19.55 -11.51
C MET A 396 8.04 20.18 -12.32
N ILE A 397 8.16 21.50 -12.24
CA ILE A 397 9.31 22.26 -12.76
C ILE A 397 10.21 22.60 -11.58
N VAL A 398 11.18 21.74 -11.28
CA VAL A 398 12.01 21.78 -10.06
C VAL A 398 13.49 21.90 -10.40
N CYS A 399 13.81 22.81 -11.33
CA CYS A 399 15.15 23.08 -11.80
C CYS A 399 16.12 23.46 -10.67
N ASN A 400 17.36 22.99 -10.73
CA ASN A 400 18.41 23.21 -9.73
C ASN A 400 18.11 22.65 -8.31
N SER A 401 17.09 21.82 -8.16
CA SER A 401 16.77 21.17 -6.88
C SER A 401 17.88 20.26 -6.38
N ASN A 402 17.94 20.07 -5.07
CA ASN A 402 18.99 19.34 -4.39
C ASN A 402 18.45 18.03 -3.81
N PHE A 403 18.87 16.91 -4.38
CA PHE A 403 18.61 15.54 -3.93
C PHE A 403 19.93 14.81 -3.60
N VAL A 404 20.97 15.56 -3.23
CA VAL A 404 22.28 14.98 -2.88
C VAL A 404 22.15 14.07 -1.66
N SER A 405 22.78 12.89 -1.73
CA SER A 405 22.78 11.90 -0.65
C SER A 405 21.39 11.44 -0.19
N SER A 406 20.35 11.61 -1.02
CA SER A 406 19.01 11.12 -0.69
C SER A 406 18.83 9.65 -1.06
N VAL A 407 17.95 8.97 -0.32
CA VAL A 407 17.44 7.65 -0.67
C VAL A 407 16.04 7.85 -1.23
N MET A 408 15.81 7.40 -2.45
CA MET A 408 14.53 7.49 -3.14
C MET A 408 14.11 6.09 -3.55
N ASP A 409 12.99 5.63 -3.01
CA ASP A 409 12.37 4.34 -3.31
C ASP A 409 11.00 4.58 -3.93
N SER A 410 10.78 4.09 -5.14
CA SER A 410 9.48 4.14 -5.81
C SER A 410 8.93 5.57 -6.00
N CYS A 411 9.82 6.57 -6.07
CA CYS A 411 9.44 7.96 -6.32
C CYS A 411 9.11 8.19 -7.80
N SER A 412 8.19 9.10 -8.10
CA SER A 412 7.89 9.48 -9.48
C SER A 412 8.39 10.88 -9.79
N PHE A 413 9.25 11.00 -10.80
CA PHE A 413 9.66 12.25 -11.43
C PHE A 413 9.07 12.39 -12.83
N ARG A 414 8.10 11.55 -13.20
CA ARG A 414 7.54 11.50 -14.55
C ARG A 414 7.14 12.88 -15.08
N ASP A 415 7.50 13.17 -16.33
CA ASP A 415 7.16 14.43 -17.02
C ASP A 415 7.65 15.71 -16.27
N SER A 416 8.64 15.60 -15.37
CA SER A 416 9.21 16.75 -14.64
C SER A 416 10.41 17.40 -15.33
N ASP A 417 10.68 18.67 -15.00
CA ASP A 417 11.91 19.38 -15.37
C ASP A 417 12.89 19.44 -14.18
N LEU A 418 13.96 18.66 -14.30
CA LEU A 418 15.07 18.54 -13.35
C LEU A 418 16.34 19.21 -13.89
N THR A 419 16.23 20.17 -14.80
CA THR A 419 17.39 20.87 -15.38
C THR A 419 18.28 21.42 -14.27
N GLY A 420 19.55 21.03 -14.27
CA GLY A 420 20.55 21.45 -13.27
C GLY A 420 20.36 20.88 -11.86
N ALA A 421 19.38 19.98 -11.64
CA ALA A 421 19.18 19.35 -10.33
C ALA A 421 20.36 18.45 -9.93
N LYS A 422 20.55 18.24 -8.63
CA LYS A 422 21.69 17.48 -8.08
C LYS A 422 21.20 16.20 -7.42
N PHE A 423 21.80 15.08 -7.79
CA PHE A 423 21.50 13.72 -7.33
C PHE A 423 22.78 12.98 -6.90
N SER A 424 23.89 13.69 -6.69
CA SER A 424 25.16 13.04 -6.36
C SER A 424 25.07 12.23 -5.05
N ASN A 425 25.70 11.05 -5.00
CA ASN A 425 25.64 10.11 -3.87
C ASN A 425 24.23 9.64 -3.49
N SER A 426 23.24 9.77 -4.37
CA SER A 426 21.87 9.30 -4.09
C SER A 426 21.71 7.82 -4.45
N LEU A 427 20.75 7.17 -3.78
CA LEU A 427 20.21 5.88 -4.18
C LEU A 427 18.84 6.11 -4.81
N ILE A 428 18.72 5.82 -6.10
CA ILE A 428 17.46 5.93 -6.86
C ILE A 428 16.97 4.51 -7.14
N TYR A 429 15.97 4.00 -6.44
CA TYR A 429 15.51 2.62 -6.55
C TYR A 429 14.04 2.56 -6.98
N GLU A 430 13.75 1.83 -8.06
CA GLU A 430 12.40 1.67 -8.61
C GLU A 430 11.66 3.00 -8.91
N CYS A 431 12.40 4.08 -9.12
CA CYS A 431 11.81 5.39 -9.42
C CYS A 431 11.36 5.51 -10.88
N ASP A 432 10.42 6.41 -11.17
CA ASP A 432 9.98 6.71 -12.53
C ASP A 432 10.58 8.03 -13.04
N PHE A 433 11.47 7.94 -14.04
CA PHE A 433 12.09 9.07 -14.75
C PHE A 433 11.56 9.17 -16.20
N SER A 434 10.38 8.63 -16.47
CA SER A 434 9.74 8.71 -17.79
C SER A 434 9.56 10.17 -18.22
N ASN A 435 10.05 10.52 -19.41
CA ASN A 435 9.97 11.86 -20.00
C ASN A 435 10.55 13.00 -19.13
N THR A 436 11.44 12.70 -18.17
CA THR A 436 12.11 13.75 -17.37
C THR A 436 13.12 14.55 -18.18
N ILE A 437 13.18 15.86 -17.97
CA ILE A 437 14.26 16.71 -18.49
C ILE A 437 15.38 16.75 -17.46
N VAL A 438 16.54 16.16 -17.77
CA VAL A 438 17.70 16.08 -16.85
C VAL A 438 18.93 16.85 -17.38
N ARG A 439 18.71 17.86 -18.23
CA ARG A 439 19.82 18.62 -18.83
C ARG A 439 20.68 19.28 -17.76
N ASN A 440 22.00 19.09 -17.83
CA ASN A 440 22.97 19.59 -16.86
C ASN A 440 22.75 19.13 -15.41
N ALA A 441 21.82 18.21 -15.14
CA ALA A 441 21.64 17.62 -13.83
C ALA A 441 22.86 16.77 -13.45
N GLU A 442 23.16 16.66 -12.16
CA GLU A 442 24.38 16.03 -11.65
C GLU A 442 24.06 14.69 -10.98
N PHE A 443 24.55 13.58 -11.55
CA PHE A 443 24.37 12.22 -11.05
C PHE A 443 25.73 11.55 -10.82
N TYR A 444 26.61 12.21 -10.06
CA TYR A 444 27.91 11.64 -9.72
C TYR A 444 27.77 10.63 -8.58
N ASP A 445 28.48 9.51 -8.70
CA ASP A 445 28.62 8.53 -7.61
C ASP A 445 27.27 7.99 -7.10
N LEU A 446 26.35 7.68 -8.02
CA LEU A 446 25.11 6.96 -7.67
C LEU A 446 25.42 5.60 -7.03
N GLU A 447 24.63 5.23 -6.03
CA GLU A 447 24.77 3.97 -5.31
C GLU A 447 24.53 2.75 -6.23
N GLU A 448 25.24 1.64 -5.96
CA GLU A 448 25.33 0.45 -6.83
C GLU A 448 23.97 -0.26 -7.07
N GLY A 449 22.94 0.05 -6.28
CA GLY A 449 21.58 -0.45 -6.43
C GLY A 449 20.64 0.42 -7.28
N SER A 450 21.12 1.51 -7.86
CA SER A 450 20.24 2.46 -8.52
C SER A 450 19.55 1.88 -9.77
N SER A 451 18.23 1.97 -9.79
CA SER A 451 17.32 1.53 -10.85
C SER A 451 16.18 2.53 -11.05
N PHE A 452 15.86 2.84 -12.30
CA PHE A 452 14.71 3.69 -12.61
C PHE A 452 14.11 3.38 -13.98
N LEU A 453 12.81 3.60 -14.10
CA LEU A 453 12.04 3.48 -15.33
C LEU A 453 12.30 4.70 -16.21
N VAL A 454 12.52 4.46 -17.50
CA VAL A 454 12.66 5.51 -18.52
C VAL A 454 11.85 5.16 -19.75
N VAL A 455 11.56 6.18 -20.56
CA VAL A 455 10.93 6.01 -21.88
C VAL A 455 11.99 6.23 -22.95
N ASP A 456 12.25 5.18 -23.73
CA ASP A 456 13.13 5.19 -24.89
C ASP A 456 12.29 4.99 -26.16
N GLY A 457 12.08 6.07 -26.90
CA GLY A 457 11.21 6.09 -28.09
C GLY A 457 9.75 5.79 -27.75
N LYS A 458 9.30 4.56 -28.02
CA LYS A 458 7.92 4.09 -27.76
C LYS A 458 7.83 3.03 -26.67
N SER A 459 8.95 2.65 -26.06
CA SER A 459 9.04 1.58 -25.07
C SER A 459 9.52 2.12 -23.74
N SER A 460 8.91 1.64 -22.66
CA SER A 460 9.42 1.86 -21.31
C SER A 460 10.39 0.74 -20.94
N ARG A 461 11.52 1.08 -20.31
CA ARG A 461 12.53 0.13 -19.85
C ARG A 461 13.08 0.56 -18.49
N VAL A 462 13.46 -0.39 -17.66
CA VAL A 462 14.21 -0.12 -16.42
C VAL A 462 15.69 -0.12 -16.76
N VAL A 463 16.40 0.94 -16.37
CA VAL A 463 17.85 1.08 -16.55
C VAL A 463 18.54 0.96 -15.20
N THR A 464 19.72 0.34 -15.17
CA THR A 464 20.51 0.09 -13.94
C THR A 464 22.01 0.26 -14.18
N GLY A 465 22.77 0.54 -13.12
CA GLY A 465 24.23 0.60 -13.17
C GLY A 465 24.79 1.49 -14.31
N LYS A 466 25.73 0.96 -15.09
CA LYS A 466 26.36 1.70 -16.21
C LYS A 466 25.37 2.10 -17.31
N ASP A 467 24.31 1.31 -17.50
CA ASP A 467 23.28 1.59 -18.49
C ASP A 467 22.45 2.82 -18.09
N ALA A 468 22.13 2.95 -16.80
CA ALA A 468 21.48 4.13 -16.23
C ALA A 468 22.34 5.40 -16.39
N LEU A 469 23.63 5.32 -16.07
CA LEU A 469 24.56 6.44 -16.28
C LEU A 469 24.64 6.84 -17.76
N GLY A 470 24.74 5.87 -18.66
CA GLY A 470 24.77 6.12 -20.10
C GLY A 470 23.50 6.78 -20.64
N TYR A 471 22.32 6.36 -20.15
CA TYR A 471 21.05 7.00 -20.47
C TYR A 471 21.03 8.46 -20.01
N LEU A 472 21.41 8.71 -18.76
CA LEU A 472 21.45 10.06 -18.18
C LEU A 472 22.42 10.97 -18.96
N THR A 473 23.61 10.48 -19.31
CA THR A 473 24.55 11.23 -20.16
C THR A 473 23.95 11.54 -21.53
N HIS A 474 23.26 10.58 -22.14
CA HIS A 474 22.60 10.77 -23.43
C HIS A 474 21.50 11.84 -23.37
N MET A 475 20.77 11.91 -22.25
CA MET A 475 19.76 12.94 -21.97
C MET A 475 20.36 14.32 -21.59
N GLY A 476 21.70 14.42 -21.54
CA GLY A 476 22.42 15.67 -21.27
C GLY A 476 22.72 15.93 -19.79
N ALA A 477 22.59 14.92 -18.93
CA ALA A 477 23.05 15.00 -17.55
C ALA A 477 24.57 14.83 -17.45
N LYS A 478 25.14 15.28 -16.34
CA LYS A 478 26.53 15.07 -15.96
C LYS A 478 26.61 13.85 -15.04
N THR A 479 27.42 12.87 -15.40
CA THR A 479 27.52 11.59 -14.68
C THR A 479 28.98 11.20 -14.46
N SER A 480 29.22 10.20 -13.62
CA SER A 480 30.51 9.49 -13.60
C SER A 480 30.81 8.89 -14.99
N ALA A 481 32.11 8.78 -15.32
CA ALA A 481 32.53 8.35 -16.65
C ALA A 481 32.11 6.91 -16.97
N VAL A 482 31.48 6.71 -18.12
CA VAL A 482 31.11 5.41 -18.68
C VAL A 482 31.63 5.25 -20.10
N ASP A 483 31.77 4.01 -20.56
CA ASP A 483 32.14 3.74 -21.95
C ASP A 483 31.11 4.34 -22.90
N SER A 484 31.57 4.84 -24.05
CA SER A 484 30.74 5.50 -25.06
C SER A 484 29.60 4.62 -25.56
N ILE A 485 29.72 3.28 -25.50
CA ILE A 485 28.64 2.36 -25.86
C ILE A 485 27.38 2.58 -25.02
N TYR A 486 27.53 2.87 -23.72
CA TYR A 486 26.40 3.06 -22.82
C TYR A 486 25.63 4.35 -23.12
N VAL A 487 26.30 5.34 -23.72
CA VAL A 487 25.69 6.62 -24.12
C VAL A 487 25.06 6.50 -25.50
N TYR A 488 25.84 6.06 -26.49
CA TYR A 488 25.40 6.07 -27.89
C TYR A 488 24.42 4.94 -28.22
N GLN A 489 24.21 3.95 -27.35
CA GLN A 489 23.13 2.98 -27.55
C GLN A 489 21.74 3.59 -27.66
N TYR A 490 21.54 4.74 -27.02
CA TYR A 490 20.28 5.50 -27.04
C TYR A 490 20.18 6.44 -28.24
N HIS A 491 21.23 6.52 -29.07
CA HIS A 491 21.22 7.33 -30.27
C HIS A 491 20.18 6.83 -31.25
N ARG A 492 19.40 7.76 -31.85
CA ARG A 492 18.30 7.45 -32.77
C ARG A 492 18.67 6.48 -33.90
N TYR A 493 19.90 6.58 -34.43
CA TYR A 493 20.40 5.72 -35.51
C TYR A 493 21.28 4.54 -35.05
N PHE A 494 21.44 4.32 -33.74
CA PHE A 494 22.20 3.18 -33.22
C PHE A 494 21.69 1.82 -33.74
N PRO A 495 20.36 1.54 -33.83
CA PRO A 495 19.86 0.26 -34.35
C PRO A 495 20.34 -0.05 -35.77
N ILE A 496 20.60 0.98 -36.60
CA ILE A 496 21.14 0.80 -37.95
C ILE A 496 22.57 0.25 -37.88
N ALA A 497 23.42 0.89 -37.08
CA ALA A 497 24.82 0.50 -36.90
C ALA A 497 24.93 -0.89 -36.26
N GLU A 498 24.13 -1.17 -35.23
CA GLU A 498 24.04 -2.48 -34.58
C GLU A 498 23.67 -3.57 -35.60
N LYS A 499 22.64 -3.33 -36.43
CA LYS A 499 22.20 -4.33 -37.41
C LYS A 499 23.23 -4.59 -38.51
N ILE A 500 23.98 -3.56 -38.90
CA ILE A 500 25.10 -3.69 -39.83
C ILE A 500 26.21 -4.53 -39.19
N ALA A 501 26.58 -4.23 -37.94
CA ALA A 501 27.60 -4.96 -37.21
C ALA A 501 27.23 -6.45 -37.02
N GLU A 502 25.99 -6.76 -36.61
CA GLU A 502 25.51 -8.13 -36.48
C GLU A 502 25.65 -8.93 -37.77
N ARG A 503 25.28 -8.34 -38.91
CA ARG A 503 25.39 -9.00 -40.23
C ARG A 503 26.83 -9.23 -40.64
N LEU A 504 27.71 -8.26 -40.37
CA LEU A 504 29.13 -8.38 -40.67
C LEU A 504 29.80 -9.47 -39.82
N VAL A 505 29.43 -9.60 -38.55
CA VAL A 505 29.95 -10.65 -37.65
C VAL A 505 29.42 -12.03 -38.04
N SER A 506 28.14 -12.12 -38.41
CA SER A 506 27.45 -13.40 -38.68
C SER A 506 27.82 -14.00 -40.03
N ASN A 507 28.00 -13.18 -41.07
CA ASN A 507 28.25 -13.63 -42.43
C ASN A 507 29.66 -13.26 -42.89
N ARG A 508 30.36 -14.21 -43.53
CA ARG A 508 31.70 -13.98 -44.07
C ARG A 508 31.73 -12.85 -45.12
N ASN A 509 30.74 -12.82 -46.01
CA ASN A 509 30.60 -11.83 -47.07
C ASN A 509 29.17 -11.27 -47.08
N ASN A 510 29.02 -9.95 -47.10
CA ASN A 510 27.72 -9.27 -47.18
C ASN A 510 27.68 -8.35 -48.40
N GLN A 511 26.56 -8.30 -49.13
CA GLN A 511 26.39 -7.31 -50.19
C GLN A 511 26.28 -5.89 -49.60
N TYR A 512 27.05 -4.94 -50.14
CA TYR A 512 27.06 -3.54 -49.69
C TYR A 512 25.65 -2.91 -49.66
N LEU A 513 24.87 -3.09 -50.73
CA LEU A 513 23.49 -2.60 -50.81
C LEU A 513 22.57 -3.31 -49.80
N GLY A 514 22.87 -4.57 -49.48
CA GLY A 514 22.15 -5.32 -48.46
C GLY A 514 22.34 -4.75 -47.06
N LEU A 515 23.54 -4.25 -46.74
CA LEU A 515 23.85 -3.60 -45.46
C LEU A 515 23.27 -2.18 -45.39
N THR A 516 23.29 -1.45 -46.50
CA THR A 516 23.03 0.01 -46.49
C THR A 516 21.62 0.41 -46.90
N GLN A 517 20.79 -0.49 -47.45
CA GLN A 517 19.46 -0.15 -47.98
C GLN A 517 18.34 -1.14 -47.59
N ARG A 518 18.61 -2.13 -46.73
CA ARG A 518 17.61 -3.14 -46.31
C ARG A 518 17.49 -3.21 -44.78
N GLY A 519 16.30 -3.59 -44.29
CA GLY A 519 16.03 -3.67 -42.85
C GLY A 519 16.09 -2.28 -42.20
N GLU A 520 16.71 -2.18 -41.02
CA GLU A 520 16.86 -0.92 -40.28
C GLU A 520 17.54 0.19 -41.08
N ALA A 521 18.47 -0.15 -41.98
CA ALA A 521 19.15 0.82 -42.83
C ALA A 521 18.20 1.58 -43.78
N ARG A 522 16.96 1.10 -44.00
CA ARG A 522 15.95 1.86 -44.77
C ARG A 522 15.52 3.15 -44.08
N GLN A 523 15.63 3.22 -42.75
CA GLN A 523 15.26 4.40 -41.99
C GLN A 523 16.18 5.59 -42.34
N ASN A 524 17.47 5.33 -42.52
CA ASN A 524 18.45 6.32 -42.97
C ASN A 524 19.58 5.66 -43.78
N PRO A 525 19.41 5.51 -45.10
CA PRO A 525 20.40 4.87 -45.96
C PRO A 525 21.73 5.63 -46.06
N ASP A 526 21.70 6.95 -45.90
CA ASP A 526 22.90 7.78 -45.98
C ASP A 526 23.78 7.58 -44.74
N PHE A 527 23.17 7.55 -43.55
CA PHE A 527 23.84 7.16 -42.30
C PHE A 527 24.43 5.75 -42.41
N ALA A 528 23.67 4.80 -42.94
CA ALA A 528 24.14 3.42 -43.11
C ALA A 528 25.37 3.33 -44.04
N ARG A 529 25.39 4.07 -45.15
CA ARG A 529 26.55 4.14 -46.05
C ARG A 529 27.75 4.80 -45.38
N ALA A 530 27.52 5.92 -44.69
CA ALA A 530 28.57 6.63 -43.95
C ALA A 530 29.21 5.74 -42.88
N PHE A 531 28.40 4.96 -42.16
CA PHE A 531 28.89 4.01 -41.16
C PHE A 531 29.76 2.91 -41.78
N VAL A 532 29.36 2.32 -42.91
CA VAL A 532 30.18 1.31 -43.60
C VAL A 532 31.50 1.91 -44.11
N GLU A 533 31.47 3.13 -44.65
CA GLU A 533 32.71 3.81 -45.07
C GLU A 533 33.61 4.17 -43.87
N LEU A 534 33.06 4.52 -42.70
CA LEU A 534 33.82 4.67 -41.45
C LEU A 534 34.52 3.37 -41.08
N LEU A 535 33.80 2.24 -41.06
CA LEU A 535 34.40 0.95 -40.73
C LEU A 535 35.54 0.61 -41.70
N LYS A 536 35.38 0.96 -42.98
CA LYS A 536 36.40 0.73 -44.02
C LYS A 536 37.61 1.65 -43.85
N SER A 537 37.42 2.93 -43.57
CA SER A 537 38.51 3.89 -43.36
C SER A 537 39.34 3.57 -42.11
N ASN A 538 38.72 2.95 -41.10
CA ASN A 538 39.37 2.45 -39.90
C ASN A 538 39.97 1.03 -40.07
N GLY A 539 39.92 0.46 -41.28
CA GLY A 539 40.48 -0.87 -41.55
C GLY A 539 39.78 -2.03 -40.85
N LEU A 540 38.51 -1.86 -40.47
CA LEU A 540 37.69 -2.90 -39.82
C LEU A 540 36.95 -3.77 -40.86
N VAL A 541 36.67 -3.21 -42.04
CA VAL A 541 36.06 -3.93 -43.17
C VAL A 541 36.77 -3.63 -44.48
N ALA A 542 36.72 -4.58 -45.41
CA ALA A 542 37.19 -4.41 -46.79
C ALA A 542 36.02 -4.55 -47.77
N LEU A 543 36.04 -3.77 -48.85
CA LEU A 543 35.08 -3.82 -49.96
C LEU A 543 35.77 -4.36 -51.21
N ASP A 544 35.33 -5.51 -51.71
CA ASP A 544 35.83 -6.11 -52.94
C ASP A 544 35.13 -5.54 -54.20
N LYS A 545 35.71 -5.79 -55.39
CA LYS A 545 35.23 -5.40 -56.72
C LYS A 545 33.78 -5.82 -56.99
N ASN A 546 33.32 -6.91 -56.38
CA ASN A 546 31.93 -7.40 -56.46
C ASN A 546 30.97 -6.71 -55.48
N LYS A 547 31.39 -5.60 -54.85
CA LYS A 547 30.63 -4.88 -53.80
C LYS A 547 30.27 -5.76 -52.59
N LEU A 548 31.16 -6.69 -52.26
CA LEU A 548 31.06 -7.52 -51.06
C LEU A 548 31.88 -6.88 -49.94
N VAL A 549 31.27 -6.75 -48.77
CA VAL A 549 31.89 -6.25 -47.53
C VAL A 549 32.21 -7.44 -46.63
N ALA A 550 33.45 -7.52 -46.16
CA ALA A 550 33.93 -8.54 -45.24
C ALA A 550 34.75 -7.90 -44.12
N LEU A 551 34.74 -8.53 -42.93
CA LEU A 551 35.57 -8.11 -41.80
C LEU A 551 37.04 -8.40 -42.05
N VAL A 552 37.91 -7.49 -41.63
CA VAL A 552 39.37 -7.60 -41.69
C VAL A 552 40.00 -7.03 -40.42
N GLY A 553 41.26 -7.42 -40.15
CA GLY A 553 41.98 -7.00 -38.94
C GLY A 553 41.20 -7.31 -37.66
N ASP A 554 41.15 -6.34 -36.76
CA ASP A 554 40.45 -6.43 -35.46
C ASP A 554 38.94 -6.14 -35.57
N GLY A 555 38.41 -5.99 -36.80
CA GLY A 555 37.01 -5.61 -37.03
C GLY A 555 36.00 -6.56 -36.40
N ARG A 556 36.32 -7.86 -36.30
CA ARG A 556 35.44 -8.83 -35.64
C ARG A 556 35.32 -8.56 -34.14
N ASP A 557 36.42 -8.28 -33.46
CA ASP A 557 36.44 -8.08 -32.02
C ASP A 557 35.82 -6.73 -31.64
N VAL A 558 36.16 -5.66 -32.35
CA VAL A 558 35.58 -4.32 -32.16
C VAL A 558 34.05 -4.34 -32.31
N LEU A 559 33.54 -5.01 -33.35
CA LEU A 559 32.09 -5.09 -33.56
C LEU A 559 31.41 -6.03 -32.58
N ASN A 560 32.06 -7.12 -32.15
CA ASN A 560 31.54 -7.99 -31.09
C ASN A 560 31.40 -7.25 -29.76
N ASP A 561 32.38 -6.42 -29.39
CA ASP A 561 32.32 -5.62 -28.16
C ASP A 561 31.19 -4.58 -28.21
N MET A 562 30.97 -3.96 -29.37
CA MET A 562 29.86 -3.04 -29.59
C MET A 562 28.50 -3.74 -29.47
N ILE A 563 28.32 -4.89 -30.15
CA ILE A 563 27.08 -5.68 -30.10
C ILE A 563 26.83 -6.20 -28.67
N GLY A 564 27.89 -6.66 -28.00
CA GLY A 564 27.83 -7.16 -26.64
C GLY A 564 27.69 -6.10 -25.55
N ARG A 565 27.58 -4.81 -25.92
CA ARG A 565 27.48 -3.66 -24.98
C ARG A 565 28.65 -3.57 -24.00
N ARG A 566 29.86 -3.95 -24.45
CA ARG A 566 31.07 -3.97 -23.62
C ARG A 566 31.91 -2.71 -23.77
N ALA A 567 32.16 -2.31 -25.01
CA ALA A 567 32.98 -1.16 -25.34
C ALA A 567 32.64 -0.60 -26.73
N MET A 568 32.97 0.66 -26.96
CA MET A 568 32.90 1.31 -28.27
C MET A 568 34.22 2.01 -28.58
N SER A 569 34.77 1.78 -29.79
CA SER A 569 35.99 2.46 -30.22
C SER A 569 35.77 3.97 -30.33
N SER A 570 36.85 4.75 -30.11
CA SER A 570 36.81 6.21 -30.21
C SER A 570 36.34 6.71 -31.57
N SER A 571 36.70 6.02 -32.65
CA SER A 571 36.27 6.38 -34.01
C SER A 571 34.77 6.17 -34.25
N ILE A 572 34.20 5.08 -33.72
CA ILE A 572 32.75 4.83 -33.78
C ILE A 572 32.00 5.85 -32.90
N ALA A 573 32.50 6.12 -31.69
CA ALA A 573 31.92 7.11 -30.80
C ALA A 573 31.92 8.53 -31.42
N GLN A 574 33.04 8.93 -32.05
CA GLN A 574 33.14 10.20 -32.76
C GLN A 574 32.16 10.26 -33.93
N PHE A 575 32.00 9.19 -34.69
CA PHE A 575 31.02 9.13 -35.78
C PHE A 575 29.58 9.40 -35.29
N PHE A 576 29.15 8.78 -34.18
CA PHE A 576 27.84 9.07 -33.61
C PHE A 576 27.71 10.51 -33.13
N ARG A 577 28.76 11.10 -32.57
CA ARG A 577 28.77 12.51 -32.16
C ARG A 577 28.55 13.47 -33.33
N GLU A 578 29.15 13.16 -34.48
CA GLU A 578 29.09 14.01 -35.68
C GLU A 578 27.82 13.80 -36.51
N ASN A 579 27.11 12.68 -36.32
CA ASN A 579 25.95 12.26 -37.13
C ASN A 579 24.66 12.17 -36.31
N GLY A 580 24.49 13.09 -35.35
CA GLY A 580 23.35 13.22 -34.43
C GLY A 580 22.14 13.96 -34.97
#